data_AF-A0AAW2PZ69-F1
#
_entry.id   AF-A0AAW2PZ69-F1
#
_cell.length_a   1.000
_cell.length_b   1.000
_cell.length_c   1.000
_cell.angle_alpha   90.00
_cell.angle_beta   90.00
_cell.angle_gamma   90.00
#
_symmetry.space_group_name_H-M   'P 1'
#
loop_
_entity.id
_entity.type
_entity.pdbx_description
1 polymer ?
#
loop_
_entity_poly.entity_id
_entity_poly.type
_entity_poly.pdbx_seq_one_letter_code
_entity_poly.pdbx_strand_id
1 'polypeptide(L)'
;MVTLLTLLDMLTFLRLHDMKSHDCHVLMQKLIPVAFCELLPEFVWSALMEVSLLFQVLCSTTLDVKKVQELEENIVIMCNLEKIFPPAFFDSMDHLIVHLSYEARVGGPVQYRWMYPFERFLRDLKKKVKNKAHVEALICEAYNVQEIGWFTSHYFESHVICKRHRSGRNDELTQNNDRVARDILNHPSRTSDVSTKRYALGQERNVMEMYVL
;
A
#
# COMPACT_ATOMS: atom_id res chain seq x y z
N MET A 1 4.93 -6.46 8.45
CA MET A 1 4.08 -5.23 8.47
C MET A 1 4.34 -4.31 9.67
N VAL A 2 5.33 -4.60 10.53
CA VAL A 2 5.69 -3.72 11.66
C VAL A 2 6.89 -2.80 11.36
N THR A 3 7.54 -2.97 10.20
CA THR A 3 8.58 -2.07 9.66
C THR A 3 8.05 -0.74 9.12
N LEU A 4 6.74 -0.50 9.20
CA LEU A 4 6.08 0.70 8.64
C LEU A 4 6.06 1.89 9.59
N LEU A 5 6.31 1.70 10.89
CA LEU A 5 6.20 2.79 11.88
C LEU A 5 7.49 3.63 11.98
N THR A 6 8.64 3.05 11.67
CA THR A 6 9.98 3.65 11.88
C THR A 6 10.49 4.38 10.65
N LEU A 7 10.24 3.86 9.45
CA LEU A 7 10.37 4.65 8.21
C LEU A 7 9.38 5.82 8.19
N LEU A 8 8.25 5.71 8.88
CA LEU A 8 7.35 6.84 9.10
C LEU A 8 8.01 7.95 9.91
N ASP A 9 8.90 7.64 10.87
CA ASP A 9 9.66 8.67 11.61
C ASP A 9 10.74 9.36 10.77
N MET A 10 11.25 8.69 9.73
CA MET A 10 12.06 9.37 8.71
C MET A 10 11.18 10.30 7.84
N LEU A 11 9.93 9.91 7.58
CA LEU A 11 8.93 10.70 6.86
C LEU A 11 8.26 11.80 7.72
N THR A 12 8.31 11.71 9.05
CA THR A 12 7.88 12.80 9.95
C THR A 12 8.87 13.96 9.90
N PHE A 13 10.17 13.70 9.66
CA PHE A 13 11.14 14.74 9.31
C PHE A 13 10.73 15.51 8.04
N LEU A 14 9.98 14.84 7.16
CA LEU A 14 9.45 15.36 5.90
C LEU A 14 8.00 15.89 6.00
N ARG A 15 7.44 15.99 7.22
CA ARG A 15 6.07 16.45 7.52
C ARG A 15 4.94 15.65 6.85
N LEU A 16 5.19 14.40 6.48
CA LEU A 16 4.16 13.53 5.91
C LEU A 16 3.37 12.85 7.04
N HIS A 17 2.41 13.59 7.60
CA HIS A 17 1.49 13.09 8.61
C HIS A 17 0.15 12.64 8.00
N ASP A 18 -0.65 11.86 8.76
CA ASP A 18 -2.01 11.40 8.39
C ASP A 18 -2.16 10.50 7.14
N MET A 19 -1.08 9.87 6.70
CA MET A 19 -1.16 8.85 5.64
C MET A 19 -1.65 7.50 6.19
N LYS A 20 -2.45 6.78 5.40
CA LYS A 20 -2.80 5.40 5.76
C LYS A 20 -1.58 4.51 5.55
N SER A 21 -1.50 3.41 6.30
CA SER A 21 -0.44 2.39 6.17
C SER A 21 -0.20 1.94 4.72
N HIS A 22 -1.26 1.77 3.94
CA HIS A 22 -1.18 1.49 2.50
C HIS A 22 -0.41 2.57 1.73
N ASP A 23 -0.73 3.85 1.97
CA ASP A 23 -0.14 4.98 1.25
C ASP A 23 1.34 5.12 1.63
N CYS A 24 1.68 4.89 2.91
CA CYS A 24 3.07 4.80 3.37
C CYS A 24 3.83 3.66 2.69
N HIS A 25 3.21 2.49 2.54
CA HIS A 25 3.83 1.35 1.87
C HIS A 25 4.12 1.64 0.40
N VAL A 26 3.17 2.23 -0.33
CA VAL A 26 3.37 2.66 -1.71
C VAL A 26 4.50 3.70 -1.79
N LEU A 27 4.53 4.64 -0.84
CA LEU A 27 5.58 5.64 -0.79
C LEU A 27 6.96 4.99 -0.61
N MET A 28 7.11 4.09 0.36
CA MET A 28 8.37 3.36 0.61
C MET A 28 8.80 2.53 -0.58
N GLN A 29 7.86 1.86 -1.24
CA GLN A 29 8.17 0.99 -2.37
C GLN A 29 8.54 1.80 -3.62
N LYS A 30 7.84 2.89 -3.93
CA LYS A 30 7.89 3.52 -5.27
C LYS A 30 8.33 4.98 -5.26
N LEU A 31 7.94 5.76 -4.26
CA LEU A 31 8.02 7.21 -4.32
C LEU A 31 9.24 7.79 -3.58
N ILE A 32 9.75 7.14 -2.52
CA ILE A 32 10.99 7.57 -1.84
C ILE A 32 12.14 7.82 -2.83
N PRO A 33 12.43 6.91 -3.77
CA PRO A 33 13.44 7.09 -4.82
C PRO A 33 13.35 8.39 -5.58
N VAL A 34 12.13 8.72 -6.01
CA VAL A 34 11.87 9.80 -6.95
C VAL A 34 11.70 11.12 -6.20
N ALA A 35 10.98 11.09 -5.09
CA ALA A 35 10.63 12.27 -4.30
C ALA A 35 11.86 12.91 -3.64
N PHE A 36 12.88 12.13 -3.31
CA PHE A 36 14.03 12.60 -2.53
C PHE A 36 15.35 12.65 -3.30
N CYS A 37 15.36 12.31 -4.59
CA CYS A 37 16.55 12.30 -5.45
C CYS A 37 17.32 13.62 -5.41
N GLU A 38 16.63 14.75 -5.46
CA GLU A 38 17.24 16.08 -5.45
C GLU A 38 17.28 16.74 -4.06
N LEU A 39 16.67 16.11 -3.05
CA LEU A 39 16.50 16.70 -1.71
C LEU A 39 17.55 16.18 -0.70
N LEU A 40 18.04 14.97 -0.89
CA LEU A 40 18.94 14.31 0.04
C LEU A 40 20.36 14.20 -0.52
N PRO A 41 21.40 14.20 0.35
CA PRO A 41 22.74 13.85 -0.08
C PRO A 41 22.77 12.48 -0.75
N GLU A 42 23.62 12.32 -1.78
CA GLU A 42 23.68 11.11 -2.62
C GLU A 42 23.83 9.81 -1.82
N PHE A 43 24.65 9.83 -0.76
CA PHE A 43 24.85 8.66 0.10
C PHE A 43 23.61 8.28 0.92
N VAL A 44 22.79 9.25 1.34
CA VAL A 44 21.52 9.00 2.06
C VAL A 44 20.48 8.50 1.08
N TRP A 45 20.34 9.18 -0.06
CA TRP A 45 19.41 8.78 -1.10
C TRP A 45 19.71 7.36 -1.59
N SER A 46 20.97 7.01 -1.84
CA SER A 46 21.36 5.66 -2.29
C SER A 46 20.97 4.57 -1.28
N ALA A 47 21.12 4.82 0.02
CA ALA A 47 20.70 3.85 1.02
C ALA A 47 19.17 3.68 1.04
N LEU A 48 18.42 4.78 0.88
CA LEU A 48 16.96 4.73 0.78
C LEU A 48 16.49 4.04 -0.50
N MET A 49 17.19 4.23 -1.61
CA MET A 49 16.96 3.52 -2.87
C MET A 49 17.06 2.01 -2.71
N GLU A 50 18.09 1.53 -2.02
CA GLU A 50 18.30 0.10 -1.76
C GLU A 50 17.13 -0.50 -0.96
N VAL A 51 16.66 0.22 0.06
CA VAL A 51 15.48 -0.17 0.85
C VAL A 51 14.22 -0.23 -0.02
N SER A 52 13.98 0.78 -0.85
CA SER A 52 12.83 0.80 -1.76
C SER A 52 12.87 -0.34 -2.76
N LEU A 53 14.05 -0.64 -3.32
CA LEU A 53 14.25 -1.76 -4.24
C LEU A 53 13.97 -3.11 -3.56
N LEU A 54 14.45 -3.29 -2.33
CA LEU A 54 14.15 -4.47 -1.52
C LEU A 54 12.64 -4.67 -1.39
N PHE A 55 11.91 -3.64 -0.95
CA PHE A 55 10.45 -3.74 -0.83
C PHE A 55 9.74 -3.93 -2.17
N GLN A 56 10.27 -3.39 -3.28
CA GLN A 56 9.74 -3.65 -4.61
C GLN A 56 9.80 -5.14 -4.99
N VAL A 57 10.94 -5.79 -4.73
CA VAL A 57 11.10 -7.22 -5.04
C VAL A 57 10.23 -8.07 -4.12
N LEU A 58 10.22 -7.78 -2.81
CA LEU A 58 9.41 -8.52 -1.83
C LEU A 58 7.91 -8.41 -2.10
N CYS A 59 7.45 -7.23 -2.53
CA CYS A 59 6.03 -6.95 -2.76
C CYS A 59 5.61 -7.14 -4.21
N SER A 60 6.45 -7.79 -5.03
CA SER A 60 6.09 -8.19 -6.39
C SER A 60 4.95 -9.21 -6.37
N THR A 61 4.05 -9.11 -7.35
CA THR A 61 2.93 -10.05 -7.51
C THR A 61 3.42 -11.47 -7.77
N THR A 62 4.54 -11.58 -8.47
CA THR A 62 5.28 -12.82 -8.71
C THR A 62 6.63 -12.75 -8.00
N LEU A 63 6.90 -13.75 -7.16
CA LEU A 63 8.14 -13.80 -6.38
C LEU A 63 9.21 -14.56 -7.18
N ASP A 64 10.27 -13.85 -7.61
CA ASP A 64 11.43 -14.47 -8.23
C ASP A 64 12.40 -14.97 -7.15
N VAL A 65 12.44 -16.29 -6.98
CA VAL A 65 13.23 -16.95 -5.92
C VAL A 65 14.71 -16.58 -6.00
N LYS A 66 15.27 -16.40 -7.20
CA LYS A 66 16.69 -16.05 -7.37
C LYS A 66 16.98 -14.67 -6.81
N LYS A 67 16.16 -13.68 -7.18
CA LYS A 67 16.28 -12.31 -6.66
C LYS A 67 16.09 -12.26 -5.16
N VAL A 68 15.17 -13.05 -4.61
CA VAL A 68 14.97 -13.10 -3.15
C VAL A 68 16.19 -13.71 -2.45
N GLN A 69 16.82 -14.75 -3.02
CA GLN A 69 18.07 -15.30 -2.47
C GLN A 69 19.22 -14.29 -2.50
N GLU A 70 19.37 -13.53 -3.58
CA GLU A 70 20.35 -12.44 -3.65
C GLU A 70 20.09 -11.37 -2.58
N LEU A 71 18.81 -11.08 -2.29
CA LEU A 71 18.42 -10.13 -1.24
C LEU A 71 18.61 -10.69 0.18
N GLU A 72 18.52 -12.01 0.39
CA GLU A 72 18.83 -12.65 1.68
C GLU A 72 20.30 -12.49 2.07
N GLU A 73 21.20 -12.53 1.09
CA GLU A 73 22.63 -12.34 1.31
C GLU A 73 23.01 -10.86 1.48
N ASN A 74 22.12 -9.94 1.09
CA ASN A 74 22.37 -8.51 1.12
C ASN A 74 22.05 -7.85 2.47
N ILE A 75 22.70 -8.33 3.53
CA ILE A 75 22.65 -7.72 4.89
C ILE A 75 23.19 -6.28 4.87
N VAL A 76 23.98 -5.93 3.85
CA VAL A 76 24.65 -4.64 3.69
C VAL A 76 23.66 -3.46 3.70
N ILE A 77 22.43 -3.65 3.23
CA ILE A 77 21.40 -2.60 3.22
C ILE A 77 21.15 -2.07 4.64
N MET A 78 20.99 -2.94 5.64
CA MET A 78 20.77 -2.52 7.03
C MET A 78 22.01 -1.84 7.61
N CYS A 79 23.19 -2.41 7.36
CA CYS A 79 24.44 -1.82 7.82
C CYS A 79 24.72 -0.45 7.18
N ASN A 80 24.28 -0.21 5.95
CA ASN A 80 24.39 1.10 5.29
C ASN A 80 23.48 2.12 5.99
N LEU A 81 22.26 1.76 6.35
CA LEU A 81 21.36 2.63 7.11
C LEU A 81 21.94 2.96 8.49
N GLU A 82 22.43 1.97 9.23
CA GLU A 82 23.02 2.14 10.57
C GLU A 82 24.24 3.07 10.59
N LYS A 83 24.98 3.16 9.48
CA LYS A 83 26.10 4.09 9.35
C LYS A 83 25.65 5.54 9.13
N ILE A 84 24.46 5.73 8.56
CA ILE A 84 23.95 7.04 8.16
C ILE A 84 23.13 7.67 9.29
N PHE A 85 22.27 6.88 9.92
CA PHE A 85 21.34 7.34 10.95
C PHE A 85 21.88 7.06 12.36
N PRO A 86 21.57 7.92 13.35
CA PRO A 86 22.01 7.71 14.73
C PRO A 86 21.39 6.42 15.32
N PRO A 87 22.04 5.71 16.25
CA PRO A 87 21.50 4.48 16.85
C PRO A 87 20.12 4.65 17.49
N ALA A 88 19.79 5.85 17.96
CA ALA A 88 18.47 6.16 18.52
C ALA A 88 17.33 6.13 17.48
N PHE A 89 17.66 6.11 16.18
CA PHE A 89 16.70 5.97 15.10
C PHE A 89 16.19 4.53 14.95
N PHE A 90 17.00 3.53 15.33
CA PHE A 90 16.70 2.13 15.08
C PHE A 90 16.08 1.48 16.31
N ASP A 91 14.95 0.79 16.12
CA ASP A 91 14.41 -0.15 17.07
C ASP A 91 14.61 -1.61 16.62
N SER A 92 14.16 -2.57 17.42
CA SER A 92 14.26 -4.00 17.07
C SER A 92 13.44 -4.37 15.84
N MET A 93 12.43 -3.58 15.48
CA MET A 93 11.53 -3.85 14.36
C MET A 93 12.17 -3.47 13.02
N ASP A 94 13.05 -2.47 12.99
CA ASP A 94 13.82 -2.10 11.79
C ASP A 94 14.67 -3.24 11.28
N HIS A 95 15.30 -3.97 12.19
CA HIS A 95 16.19 -5.08 11.88
C HIS A 95 15.46 -6.29 11.27
N LEU A 96 14.13 -6.35 11.37
CA LEU A 96 13.33 -7.40 10.74
C LEU A 96 13.44 -7.40 9.21
N ILE A 97 13.84 -6.28 8.61
CA ILE A 97 14.08 -6.17 7.17
C ILE A 97 15.04 -7.24 6.66
N VAL A 98 16.03 -7.64 7.48
CA VAL A 98 16.99 -8.70 7.14
C VAL A 98 16.31 -10.08 7.01
N HIS A 99 15.24 -10.32 7.76
CA HIS A 99 14.51 -11.59 7.75
C HIS A 99 13.41 -11.66 6.69
N LEU A 100 12.97 -10.52 6.15
CA LEU A 100 11.85 -10.44 5.22
C LEU A 100 12.10 -11.24 3.93
N SER A 101 13.33 -11.24 3.41
CA SER A 101 13.67 -12.00 2.20
C SER A 101 13.54 -13.51 2.44
N TYR A 102 14.06 -14.01 3.56
CA TYR A 102 13.89 -15.41 3.95
C TYR A 102 12.43 -15.78 4.16
N GLU A 103 11.68 -14.91 4.84
CA GLU A 103 10.25 -15.11 5.07
C GLU A 103 9.45 -15.10 3.76
N ALA A 104 9.83 -14.28 2.77
CA ALA A 104 9.24 -14.27 1.44
C ALA A 104 9.52 -15.56 0.68
N ARG A 105 10.77 -16.07 0.73
CA ARG A 105 11.15 -17.32 0.07
C ARG A 105 10.39 -18.53 0.62
N VAL A 106 10.24 -18.62 1.94
CA VAL A 106 9.55 -19.76 2.59
C VAL A 106 8.03 -19.60 2.54
N GLY A 107 7.52 -18.39 2.79
CA GLY A 107 6.09 -18.10 2.90
C GLY A 107 5.39 -17.71 1.60
N GLY A 108 6.12 -17.58 0.50
CA GLY A 108 5.60 -17.13 -0.80
C GLY A 108 5.29 -15.63 -0.86
N PRO A 109 4.58 -15.16 -1.91
CA PRO A 109 4.32 -13.74 -2.14
C PRO A 109 3.70 -13.02 -0.93
N VAL A 110 4.25 -11.87 -0.57
CA VAL A 110 3.87 -11.14 0.66
C VAL A 110 2.44 -10.59 0.58
N GLN A 111 1.92 -10.33 -0.63
CA GLN A 111 0.57 -9.82 -0.88
C GLN A 111 -0.57 -10.60 -0.18
N TYR A 112 -0.43 -11.93 -0.06
CA TYR A 112 -1.44 -12.78 0.58
C TYR A 112 -1.33 -12.82 2.10
N ARG A 113 -0.22 -12.32 2.64
CA ARG A 113 0.13 -12.35 4.06
C ARG A 113 0.11 -10.97 4.71
N TRP A 114 -0.23 -9.93 3.94
CA TRP A 114 -0.47 -8.60 4.47
C TRP A 114 -1.64 -8.60 5.44
N MET A 115 -1.58 -7.69 6.43
CA MET A 115 -2.71 -7.42 7.33
C MET A 115 -3.83 -6.65 6.66
N TYR A 116 -3.57 -5.94 5.54
CA TYR A 116 -4.56 -5.08 4.89
C TYR A 116 -5.89 -5.77 4.52
N PRO A 117 -5.90 -6.99 3.94
CA PRO A 117 -7.15 -7.69 3.65
C PRO A 117 -7.94 -7.98 4.94
N PHE A 118 -7.26 -8.39 6.00
CA PHE A 118 -7.88 -8.67 7.31
C PHE A 118 -8.42 -7.40 7.96
N GLU A 119 -7.65 -6.32 7.99
CA GLU A 119 -8.08 -5.03 8.53
C GLU A 119 -9.28 -4.46 7.75
N ARG A 120 -9.27 -4.56 6.41
CA ARG A 120 -10.37 -4.11 5.55
C ARG A 120 -11.63 -4.93 5.82
N PHE A 121 -11.49 -6.25 5.95
CA PHE A 121 -12.60 -7.14 6.30
C PHE A 121 -13.18 -6.82 7.68
N LEU A 122 -12.32 -6.70 8.71
CA LEU A 122 -12.74 -6.33 10.06
C LEU A 122 -13.42 -4.97 10.11
N ARG A 123 -12.94 -4.00 9.33
CA ARG A 123 -13.59 -2.69 9.19
C ARG A 123 -15.00 -2.82 8.62
N ASP A 124 -15.22 -3.70 7.65
CA ASP A 124 -16.54 -3.92 7.07
C ASP A 124 -17.48 -4.66 8.02
N LEU A 125 -16.98 -5.64 8.79
CA LEU A 125 -17.75 -6.24 9.88
C LEU A 125 -18.14 -5.19 10.93
N LYS A 126 -17.22 -4.31 11.32
CA LYS A 126 -17.48 -3.24 12.29
C LYS A 126 -18.59 -2.30 11.84
N LYS A 127 -18.75 -2.04 10.54
CA LYS A 127 -19.86 -1.23 9.99
C LYS A 127 -21.21 -1.92 10.09
N LYS A 128 -21.25 -3.26 10.12
CA LYS A 128 -22.49 -4.04 10.25
C LYS A 128 -23.06 -4.01 11.66
N VAL A 129 -22.22 -3.75 12.67
CA VAL A 129 -22.61 -3.69 14.08
C VAL A 129 -23.23 -2.33 14.39
N LYS A 130 -24.56 -2.27 14.46
CA LYS A 130 -25.31 -1.07 14.87
C LYS A 130 -25.54 -0.98 16.39
N ASN A 131 -25.67 -2.12 17.06
CA ASN A 131 -25.83 -2.22 18.51
C ASN A 131 -24.77 -3.17 19.08
N LYS A 132 -23.95 -2.68 20.02
CA LYS A 132 -22.85 -3.45 20.62
C LYS A 132 -23.30 -4.52 21.61
N ALA A 133 -24.57 -4.53 22.04
CA ALA A 133 -25.10 -5.56 22.93
C ALA A 133 -25.24 -6.93 22.25
N HIS A 134 -25.37 -6.97 20.91
CA HIS A 134 -25.60 -8.19 20.13
C HIS A 134 -24.75 -8.20 18.84
N VAL A 135 -23.43 -8.13 19.00
CA VAL A 135 -22.48 -8.01 17.88
C VAL A 135 -22.62 -9.14 16.86
N GLU A 136 -22.63 -10.39 17.33
CA GLU A 136 -22.66 -11.58 16.47
C GLU A 136 -23.96 -11.69 15.69
N ALA A 137 -25.11 -11.48 16.36
CA ALA A 137 -26.43 -11.53 15.74
C ALA A 137 -26.57 -10.49 14.62
N LEU A 138 -26.11 -9.26 14.85
CA LEU A 138 -26.17 -8.19 13.84
C LEU A 138 -25.24 -8.44 12.65
N ILE A 139 -24.05 -9.00 12.89
CA ILE A 139 -23.16 -9.38 11.80
C ILE A 139 -23.83 -10.45 10.94
N CYS A 140 -24.42 -11.47 11.55
CA CYS A 140 -25.15 -12.54 10.86
C CYS A 140 -26.35 -11.99 10.06
N GLU A 141 -27.19 -11.16 10.68
CA GLU A 141 -28.34 -10.54 10.03
C GLU A 141 -27.90 -9.68 8.82
N ALA A 142 -26.93 -8.79 9.02
CA ALA A 142 -26.43 -7.94 7.94
C ALA A 142 -25.73 -8.74 6.83
N TYR A 143 -25.13 -9.89 7.17
CA TYR A 143 -24.55 -10.81 6.20
C TYR A 143 -25.64 -11.50 5.36
N ASN A 144 -26.70 -12.02 5.99
CA ASN A 144 -27.85 -12.63 5.29
C ASN A 144 -28.50 -11.64 4.31
N VAL A 145 -28.77 -10.40 4.75
CA VAL A 145 -29.32 -9.35 3.88
C VAL A 145 -28.37 -9.04 2.71
N GLN A 146 -27.07 -9.05 2.96
CA GLN A 146 -26.06 -8.86 1.91
C GLN A 146 -26.06 -10.00 0.90
N GLU A 147 -26.12 -11.25 1.33
CA GLU A 147 -26.14 -12.42 0.45
C GLU A 147 -27.42 -12.49 -0.37
N ILE A 148 -28.58 -12.25 0.24
CA ILE A 148 -29.85 -12.16 -0.48
C ILE A 148 -29.77 -11.08 -1.55
N GLY A 149 -29.29 -9.88 -1.21
CA GLY A 149 -29.11 -8.79 -2.18
C GLY A 149 -28.16 -9.13 -3.33
N TRP A 150 -27.09 -9.88 -3.04
CA TRP A 150 -26.17 -10.41 -4.05
C TRP A 150 -26.85 -11.44 -4.96
N PHE A 151 -27.55 -12.41 -4.39
CA PHE A 151 -28.26 -13.44 -5.15
C PHE A 151 -29.37 -12.84 -6.03
N THR A 152 -30.20 -11.95 -5.47
CA THR A 152 -31.26 -11.28 -6.23
C THR A 152 -30.72 -10.41 -7.37
N SER A 153 -29.47 -9.93 -7.27
CA SER A 153 -28.84 -9.15 -8.35
C SER A 153 -28.68 -9.89 -9.67
N HIS A 154 -28.68 -11.24 -9.65
CA HIS A 154 -28.63 -12.04 -10.87
C HIS A 154 -29.92 -12.00 -11.69
N TYR A 155 -31.05 -11.63 -11.07
CA TYR A 155 -32.36 -11.57 -11.72
C TYR A 155 -32.68 -10.18 -12.27
N PHE A 156 -31.87 -9.16 -11.94
CA PHE A 156 -32.04 -7.80 -12.42
C PHE A 156 -31.18 -7.52 -13.65
N GLU A 157 -31.67 -6.64 -14.53
CA GLU A 157 -30.93 -6.19 -15.70
C GLU A 157 -29.69 -5.36 -15.32
N SER A 158 -28.70 -5.30 -16.22
CA SER A 158 -27.39 -4.66 -15.98
C SER A 158 -27.46 -3.17 -15.64
N HIS A 159 -28.52 -2.48 -16.08
CA HIS A 159 -28.71 -1.06 -15.82
C HIS A 159 -29.25 -0.77 -14.40
N VAL A 160 -29.74 -1.79 -13.68
CA VAL A 160 -30.27 -1.64 -12.32
C VAL A 160 -29.10 -1.59 -11.34
N ILE A 161 -29.06 -0.53 -10.52
CA ILE A 161 -28.00 -0.35 -9.52
C ILE A 161 -28.20 -1.36 -8.39
N CYS A 162 -27.43 -2.44 -8.43
CA CYS A 162 -27.36 -3.44 -7.37
C CYS A 162 -25.96 -3.46 -6.75
N LYS A 163 -25.80 -4.13 -5.60
CA LYS A 163 -24.50 -4.27 -4.94
C LYS A 163 -23.42 -4.92 -5.83
N ARG A 164 -23.83 -5.76 -6.79
CA ARG A 164 -22.98 -6.37 -7.81
C ARG A 164 -22.58 -5.41 -8.94
N HIS A 165 -23.49 -4.53 -9.36
CA HIS A 165 -23.24 -3.55 -10.43
C HIS A 165 -22.61 -2.26 -9.92
N ARG A 166 -22.51 -2.09 -8.60
CA ARG A 166 -21.85 -0.95 -7.97
C ARG A 166 -20.37 -1.24 -7.83
N SER A 167 -19.53 -0.49 -8.56
CA SER A 167 -18.09 -0.53 -8.36
C SER A 167 -17.74 -0.10 -6.94
N GLY A 168 -16.90 -0.89 -6.27
CA GLY A 168 -16.24 -0.48 -5.04
C GLY A 168 -15.38 0.75 -5.31
N ARG A 169 -15.19 1.60 -4.28
CA ARG A 169 -14.37 2.83 -4.40
C ARG A 169 -12.93 2.57 -4.86
N ASN A 170 -12.43 1.33 -4.72
CA ASN A 170 -11.06 0.92 -5.00
C ASN A 170 -11.00 -0.34 -5.89
N ASP A 171 -12.07 -0.69 -6.61
CA ASP A 171 -12.07 -1.88 -7.46
C ASP A 171 -11.33 -1.58 -8.77
N GLU A 172 -10.03 -1.87 -8.79
CA GLU A 172 -9.29 -2.14 -10.03
C GLU A 172 -9.69 -3.52 -10.54
N LEU A 173 -10.90 -3.62 -11.10
CA LEU A 173 -11.26 -4.76 -11.92
C LEU A 173 -11.40 -4.27 -13.36
N THR A 174 -10.54 -4.87 -14.18
CA THR A 174 -10.44 -4.79 -15.64
C THR A 174 -11.82 -4.85 -16.27
N GLN A 175 -12.37 -3.69 -16.63
CA GLN A 175 -13.32 -3.62 -17.73
C GLN A 175 -12.48 -3.45 -18.99
N ASN A 176 -12.34 -4.56 -19.72
CA ASN A 176 -11.80 -4.51 -21.06
C ASN A 176 -12.68 -3.61 -21.94
N ASN A 177 -11.99 -2.82 -22.76
CA ASN A 177 -12.46 -1.98 -23.86
C ASN A 177 -13.13 -0.68 -23.45
N ASP A 178 -12.33 0.24 -22.90
CA ASP A 178 -12.04 1.49 -23.59
C ASP A 178 -10.70 2.04 -23.09
N ARG A 179 -9.82 2.41 -24.03
CA ARG A 179 -8.50 3.01 -23.77
C ARG A 179 -8.66 4.44 -23.25
N VAL A 180 -9.22 4.60 -22.07
CA VAL A 180 -9.02 5.80 -21.27
C VAL A 180 -8.17 5.36 -20.10
N ALA A 181 -6.87 5.67 -20.18
CA ALA A 181 -5.97 5.58 -19.05
C ALA A 181 -6.70 6.17 -17.84
N ARG A 182 -7.03 5.31 -16.85
CA ARG A 182 -7.64 5.76 -15.60
C ARG A 182 -6.54 6.44 -14.81
N ASP A 183 -6.33 7.69 -15.16
CA ASP A 183 -5.36 8.59 -14.55
C ASP A 183 -5.72 8.73 -13.07
N ILE A 184 -4.89 8.18 -12.18
CA ILE A 184 -5.12 8.15 -10.72
C ILE A 184 -5.24 9.57 -10.15
N LEU A 185 -4.74 10.56 -10.89
CA LEU A 185 -4.85 11.99 -10.63
C LEU A 185 -6.26 12.57 -10.82
N ASN A 186 -7.18 11.85 -11.48
CA ASN A 186 -8.55 12.31 -11.73
C ASN A 186 -9.54 11.89 -10.64
N HIS A 187 -9.10 11.18 -9.60
CA HIS A 187 -9.98 10.91 -8.46
C HIS A 187 -10.20 12.18 -7.63
N PRO A 188 -11.45 12.66 -7.45
CA PRO A 188 -11.71 13.80 -6.60
C PRO A 188 -11.36 13.45 -5.15
N SER A 189 -10.24 13.97 -4.66
CA SER A 189 -9.83 13.91 -3.27
C SER A 189 -10.41 15.11 -2.51
N ARG A 190 -10.80 14.88 -1.25
CA ARG A 190 -11.25 15.96 -0.36
C ARG A 190 -10.00 16.64 0.19
N THR A 191 -9.71 17.86 -0.27
CA THR A 191 -8.56 18.64 0.22
C THR A 191 -8.82 19.07 1.66
N SER A 192 -7.93 18.70 2.57
CA SER A 192 -7.87 19.26 3.92
C SER A 192 -7.03 20.54 3.88
N ASP A 193 -7.73 21.67 3.96
CA ASP A 193 -7.24 23.06 4.01
C ASP A 193 -6.38 23.58 2.85
N VAL A 194 -6.24 24.92 2.84
CA VAL A 194 -5.78 25.77 1.75
C VAL A 194 -4.35 25.40 1.32
N SER A 195 -4.26 24.51 0.34
CA SER A 195 -3.00 24.13 -0.30
C SER A 195 -2.77 24.97 -1.57
N THR A 196 -1.55 25.45 -1.74
CA THR A 196 -1.14 26.16 -2.97
C THR A 196 -1.03 25.14 -4.10
N LYS A 197 -1.90 25.28 -5.11
CA LYS A 197 -1.93 24.38 -6.26
C LYS A 197 -0.64 24.53 -7.08
N ARG A 198 0.22 23.51 -7.06
CA ARG A 198 1.28 23.34 -8.05
C ARG A 198 0.89 22.19 -8.98
N TYR A 199 0.92 22.44 -10.28
CA TYR A 199 0.71 21.41 -11.30
C TYR A 199 2.04 20.68 -11.53
N ALA A 200 2.00 19.35 -11.55
CA ALA A 200 3.16 18.52 -11.89
C ALA A 200 3.57 18.78 -13.35
N LEU A 201 4.87 18.86 -13.62
CA LEU A 201 5.40 19.03 -14.97
C LEU A 201 5.23 17.75 -15.80
N GLY A 202 5.16 17.86 -17.13
CA GLY A 202 4.90 16.71 -18.00
C GLY A 202 5.89 15.56 -17.87
N GLN A 203 7.14 15.84 -17.52
CA GLN A 203 8.16 14.82 -17.24
C GLN A 203 7.91 14.10 -15.91
N GLU A 204 7.50 14.81 -14.86
CA GLU A 204 7.15 14.22 -13.56
C GLU A 204 5.92 13.30 -13.69
N ARG A 205 4.95 13.66 -14.54
CA ARG A 205 3.79 12.81 -14.86
C ARG A 205 4.18 11.50 -15.54
N ASN A 206 5.02 11.54 -16.57
CA ASN A 206 5.47 10.33 -17.25
C ASN A 206 6.25 9.40 -16.32
N VAL A 207 7.05 9.97 -15.40
CA VAL A 207 7.74 9.19 -14.37
C VAL A 207 6.72 8.56 -13.43
N MET A 208 5.77 9.32 -12.87
CA MET A 208 4.74 8.78 -11.99
C MET A 208 3.89 7.69 -12.67
N GLU A 209 3.48 7.85 -13.92
CA GLU A 209 2.74 6.83 -14.67
C GLU A 209 3.55 5.54 -14.87
N MET A 210 4.87 5.66 -15.09
CA MET A 210 5.76 4.50 -15.25
C MET A 210 5.96 3.72 -13.94
N TYR A 211 5.85 4.37 -12.79
CA TYR A 211 6.04 3.73 -11.48
C TYR A 211 4.76 3.15 -10.87
N VAL A 212 3.59 3.59 -11.36
CA VAL A 212 2.27 3.26 -10.81
C VAL A 212 1.54 2.16 -11.61
N LEU A 213 1.97 1.89 -12.85
CA LEU A 213 1.63 0.65 -13.58
C LEU A 213 2.65 -0.47 -13.31
#